data_AF-A0A0F8A2T4-F1
#
_entry.id   AF-A0A0F8A2T4-F1
#
_cell.length_a   1.000
_cell.length_b   1.000
_cell.length_c   1.000
_cell.angle_alpha   90.00
_cell.angle_beta   90.00
_cell.angle_gamma   90.00
#
_symmetry.space_group_name_H-M   'P 1'
#
loop_
_entity.id
_entity.type
_entity.pdbx_description
1 polymer ?
#
loop_
_entity_poly.entity_id
_entity_poly.type
_entity_poly.pdbx_seq_one_letter_code
_entity_poly.pdbx_strand_id
1 'polypeptide(L)'
;MARTPNRQRVKATKAGPRAKLAGGAAGPGAGAGAGARGRAKPSNIQQKAMNDAELRANAQTILSMIHESRPKTTTSAYGPKQEEFEQFCQRKQYCDGAKVTEEKLLLFLLEEVAGRPLKVRSRKAASDTPQDETRLA
;
A
#
# COMPACT_ATOMS: atom_id res chain seq x y z
N MET A 1 31.23 -28.82 25.31
CA MET A 1 31.16 -27.35 25.21
C MET A 1 31.93 -26.90 23.99
N ALA A 2 31.28 -26.30 22.99
CA ALA A 2 31.97 -25.59 21.91
C ALA A 2 30.98 -24.55 21.33
N ARG A 3 31.10 -23.30 21.80
CA ARG A 3 30.47 -22.14 21.19
C ARG A 3 31.47 -21.52 20.23
N THR A 4 31.07 -21.29 18.99
CA THR A 4 31.79 -20.39 18.09
C THR A 4 30.79 -19.41 17.47
N PRO A 5 31.05 -18.10 17.51
CA PRO A 5 30.04 -17.08 17.23
C PRO A 5 30.12 -16.48 15.81
N ASN A 6 28.98 -15.89 15.42
CA ASN A 6 28.83 -14.59 14.75
C ASN A 6 29.55 -14.35 13.40
N ARG A 7 28.73 -14.11 12.36
CA ARG A 7 29.16 -13.28 11.22
C ARG A 7 28.07 -12.29 10.84
N GLN A 8 28.04 -11.17 11.54
CA GLN A 8 27.49 -9.91 11.06
C GLN A 8 28.11 -9.56 9.69
N ARG A 9 27.26 -9.36 8.68
CA ARG A 9 27.61 -8.64 7.47
C ARG A 9 26.93 -7.28 7.53
N VAL A 10 27.75 -6.27 7.81
CA VAL A 10 27.45 -4.84 7.62
C VAL A 10 28.18 -4.37 6.36
N LYS A 11 27.66 -3.28 5.77
CA LYS A 11 28.20 -2.39 4.71
C LYS A 11 27.48 -2.61 3.36
N ALA A 12 27.07 -1.58 2.62
CA ALA A 12 27.45 -0.18 2.63
C ALA A 12 26.30 0.72 2.13
N THR A 13 26.12 1.87 2.77
CA THR A 13 25.43 3.02 2.18
C THR A 13 26.37 3.70 1.18
N LYS A 14 25.88 3.99 -0.03
CA LYS A 14 26.59 4.84 -0.99
C LYS A 14 25.70 6.02 -1.36
N ALA A 15 26.16 7.21 -0.98
CA ALA A 15 25.54 8.49 -1.24
C ALA A 15 26.10 9.12 -2.53
N GLY A 16 25.23 9.85 -3.25
CA GLY A 16 25.55 10.96 -4.16
C GLY A 16 25.93 10.61 -5.61
N PRO A 17 25.76 11.53 -6.58
CA PRO A 17 25.92 12.98 -6.39
C PRO A 17 24.80 13.91 -6.91
N ARG A 18 24.89 15.16 -6.40
CA ARG A 18 24.11 16.37 -6.69
C ARG A 18 24.19 16.78 -8.17
N ALA A 19 23.06 17.13 -8.76
CA ALA A 19 23.02 17.89 -10.02
C ALA A 19 23.21 19.39 -9.75
N LYS A 20 24.02 20.01 -10.61
CA LYS A 20 24.63 21.33 -10.51
C LYS A 20 23.70 22.39 -11.12
N LEU A 21 23.42 23.44 -10.37
CA LEU A 21 22.82 24.69 -10.85
C LEU A 21 23.73 25.32 -11.91
N ALA A 22 23.17 25.64 -13.08
CA ALA A 22 23.77 26.55 -14.05
C ALA A 22 22.73 27.63 -14.37
N GLY A 23 23.05 28.86 -13.98
CA GLY A 23 22.33 30.05 -14.41
C GLY A 23 22.69 30.44 -15.85
N GLY A 24 21.84 31.28 -16.44
CA GLY A 24 22.06 31.87 -17.74
C GLY A 24 20.87 32.74 -18.12
N ALA A 25 20.94 34.02 -17.72
CA ALA A 25 20.02 35.06 -18.15
C ALA A 25 20.30 35.46 -19.60
N ALA A 26 19.25 35.64 -20.40
CA ALA A 26 19.23 36.57 -21.54
C ALA A 26 17.78 36.79 -22.00
N GLY A 27 17.22 37.96 -21.68
CA GLY A 27 16.23 38.59 -22.57
C GLY A 27 16.93 39.08 -23.85
N PRO A 28 16.19 39.47 -24.91
CA PRO A 28 15.34 40.65 -24.82
C PRO A 28 14.05 40.54 -25.67
N GLY A 29 13.22 41.59 -25.63
CA GLY A 29 12.35 41.91 -26.77
C GLY A 29 10.89 42.17 -26.41
N ALA A 30 10.58 43.45 -26.26
CA ALA A 30 9.24 43.99 -26.13
C ALA A 30 8.34 43.61 -27.33
N GLY A 31 7.09 43.28 -27.03
CA GLY A 31 5.99 43.20 -27.98
C GLY A 31 4.70 43.60 -27.28
N ALA A 32 4.35 44.87 -27.41
CA ALA A 32 3.07 45.43 -26.97
C ALA A 32 1.93 44.87 -27.83
N GLY A 33 0.79 44.53 -27.21
CA GLY A 33 -0.45 44.36 -27.97
C GLY A 33 -1.51 43.46 -27.34
N ALA A 34 -2.56 44.12 -26.86
CA ALA A 34 -3.95 43.65 -26.82
C ALA A 34 -4.36 42.60 -25.78
N GLY A 35 -5.13 43.08 -24.80
CA GLY A 35 -6.20 42.30 -24.19
C GLY A 35 -5.90 41.78 -22.79
N ALA A 36 -5.82 42.69 -21.81
CA ALA A 36 -6.12 42.32 -20.43
C ALA A 36 -7.62 42.02 -20.29
N ARG A 37 -8.09 40.93 -20.91
CA ARG A 37 -9.31 40.26 -20.48
C ARG A 37 -8.97 39.70 -19.11
N GLY A 38 -9.49 40.34 -18.07
CA GLY A 38 -9.33 39.87 -16.70
C GLY A 38 -9.63 38.37 -16.66
N ARG A 39 -8.61 37.58 -16.32
CA ARG A 39 -8.78 36.14 -16.08
C ARG A 39 -9.79 36.03 -14.96
N ALA A 40 -11.05 35.73 -15.31
CA ALA A 40 -12.09 35.52 -14.34
C ALA A 40 -11.58 34.46 -13.38
N LYS A 41 -11.51 34.80 -12.08
CA LYS A 41 -11.11 33.82 -11.07
C LYS A 41 -12.11 32.66 -11.18
N PRO A 42 -11.63 31.40 -11.19
CA PRO A 42 -12.53 30.26 -11.24
C PRO A 42 -13.55 30.40 -10.12
N SER A 43 -14.81 30.10 -10.42
CA SER A 43 -15.85 30.14 -9.39
C SER A 43 -15.46 29.18 -8.27
N ASN A 44 -15.90 29.45 -7.04
CA ASN A 44 -15.56 28.62 -5.88
C ASN A 44 -15.88 27.12 -6.14
N ILE A 45 -16.97 26.85 -6.88
CA ILE A 45 -17.38 25.52 -7.31
C ILE A 45 -16.37 24.89 -8.28
N GLN A 46 -15.90 25.64 -9.28
CA GLN A 46 -14.89 25.17 -10.23
C GLN A 46 -13.56 24.88 -9.53
N GLN A 47 -13.14 25.77 -8.62
CA GLN A 47 -11.92 25.56 -7.85
C GLN A 47 -12.02 24.32 -6.96
N LYS A 48 -13.17 24.10 -6.29
CA LYS A 48 -13.40 22.88 -5.50
C LYS A 48 -13.35 21.63 -6.37
N ALA A 49 -14.00 21.63 -7.53
CA ALA A 49 -14.00 20.49 -8.45
C ALA A 49 -12.59 20.16 -8.98
N MET A 50 -11.80 21.20 -9.30
CA MET A 50 -10.40 21.05 -9.70
C MET A 50 -9.55 20.47 -8.57
N ASN A 51 -9.67 21.01 -7.35
CA ASN A 51 -8.95 20.50 -6.18
C ASN A 51 -9.33 19.03 -5.89
N ASP A 52 -10.61 18.67 -5.95
CA ASP A 52 -11.09 17.30 -5.72
C ASP A 52 -10.55 16.33 -6.78
N ALA A 53 -10.42 16.78 -8.03
CA ALA A 53 -9.85 15.98 -9.12
C ALA A 53 -8.34 15.77 -8.95
N GLU A 54 -7.61 16.83 -8.61
CA GLU A 54 -6.17 16.76 -8.33
C GLU A 54 -5.87 15.84 -7.15
N LEU A 55 -6.64 15.96 -6.06
CA LEU A 55 -6.48 15.10 -4.88
C LEU A 55 -6.72 13.63 -5.21
N ARG A 56 -7.72 13.32 -6.06
CA ARG A 56 -7.96 11.95 -6.54
C ARG A 56 -6.81 11.44 -7.41
N ALA A 57 -6.29 12.26 -8.32
CA ALA A 57 -5.16 11.87 -9.18
C ALA A 57 -3.89 11.60 -8.34
N ASN A 58 -3.63 12.43 -7.34
CA ASN A 58 -2.53 12.25 -6.40
C ASN A 58 -2.69 10.96 -5.59
N ALA A 59 -3.88 10.69 -5.07
CA ALA A 59 -4.16 9.45 -4.34
C ALA A 59 -3.87 8.21 -5.21
N GLN A 60 -4.33 8.20 -6.47
CA GLN A 60 -4.07 7.08 -7.39
C GLN A 60 -2.58 6.91 -7.67
N THR A 61 -1.87 8.01 -7.92
CA THR A 61 -0.41 7.98 -8.16
C THR A 61 0.34 7.38 -6.97
N ILE A 62 0.02 7.82 -5.76
CA ILE A 62 0.63 7.31 -4.52
C ILE A 62 0.33 5.82 -4.34
N LEU A 63 -0.91 5.39 -4.58
CA LEU A 63 -1.29 3.99 -4.48
C LEU A 63 -0.48 3.13 -5.47
N SER A 64 -0.38 3.54 -6.74
CA SER A 64 0.45 2.85 -7.74
C SER A 64 1.90 2.73 -7.29
N MET A 65 2.51 3.82 -6.82
CA MET A 65 3.89 3.82 -6.32
C MET A 65 4.08 2.86 -5.14
N ILE A 66 3.12 2.81 -4.20
CA ILE A 66 3.15 1.89 -3.06
C ILE A 66 3.05 0.43 -3.54
N HIS A 67 2.19 0.16 -4.52
CA HIS A 67 2.06 -1.17 -5.10
C HIS A 67 3.33 -1.61 -5.84
N GLU A 68 3.94 -0.73 -6.62
CA GLU A 68 5.17 -1.02 -7.37
C GLU A 68 6.40 -1.21 -6.47
N SER A 69 6.51 -0.40 -5.41
CA SER A 69 7.62 -0.49 -4.45
C SER A 69 7.48 -1.65 -3.46
N ARG A 70 6.32 -2.34 -3.44
CA ARG A 70 6.08 -3.45 -2.53
C ARG A 70 7.05 -4.61 -2.80
N PRO A 71 7.74 -5.13 -1.77
CA PRO A 71 8.57 -6.31 -1.92
C PRO A 71 7.76 -7.50 -2.46
N LYS A 72 8.33 -8.24 -3.43
CA LYS A 72 7.69 -9.41 -4.05
C LYS A 72 7.20 -10.44 -3.02
N THR A 73 7.98 -10.65 -1.96
CA THR A 73 7.64 -11.56 -0.84
C THR A 73 6.38 -11.12 -0.11
N THR A 74 6.23 -9.82 0.13
CA THR A 74 5.05 -9.23 0.75
C THR A 74 3.83 -9.39 -0.15
N THR A 75 3.98 -9.13 -1.46
CA THR A 75 2.91 -9.34 -2.44
C THR A 75 2.45 -10.79 -2.45
N SER A 76 3.37 -11.75 -2.54
CA SER A 76 3.02 -13.18 -2.53
C SER A 76 2.43 -13.64 -1.20
N ALA A 77 2.88 -13.09 -0.07
CA ALA A 77 2.44 -13.50 1.26
C ALA A 77 1.07 -12.93 1.66
N TYR A 78 0.70 -11.77 1.09
CA TYR A 78 -0.55 -11.07 1.44
C TYR A 78 -1.63 -11.21 0.38
N GLY A 79 -1.28 -11.32 -0.90
CA GLY A 79 -2.24 -11.44 -2.00
C GLY A 79 -3.33 -12.49 -1.75
N PRO A 80 -2.97 -13.75 -1.42
CA PRO A 80 -3.98 -14.79 -1.14
C PRO A 80 -4.89 -14.45 0.04
N LYS A 81 -4.36 -13.82 1.10
CA LYS A 81 -5.16 -13.43 2.28
C LYS A 81 -6.13 -12.28 1.96
N GLN A 82 -5.69 -11.36 1.11
CA GLN A 82 -6.51 -10.25 0.63
C GLN A 82 -7.64 -10.77 -0.26
N GLU A 83 -7.34 -11.68 -1.18
CA GLU A 83 -8.33 -12.33 -2.04
C GLU A 83 -9.38 -13.09 -1.23
N GLU A 84 -8.98 -13.85 -0.21
CA GLU A 84 -9.91 -14.54 0.68
C GLU A 84 -10.88 -13.55 1.38
N PHE A 85 -10.38 -12.40 1.83
CA PHE A 85 -11.20 -11.36 2.44
C PHE A 85 -12.14 -10.68 1.44
N GLU A 86 -11.69 -10.45 0.20
CA GLU A 86 -12.52 -9.93 -0.89
C GLU A 86 -13.66 -10.88 -1.21
N GLN A 87 -13.36 -12.18 -1.35
CA GLN A 87 -14.37 -13.22 -1.58
C GLN A 87 -15.35 -13.31 -0.41
N PHE A 88 -14.87 -13.20 0.83
CA PHE A 88 -15.74 -13.14 2.02
C PHE A 88 -16.71 -11.96 1.95
N CYS A 89 -16.22 -10.76 1.60
CA CYS A 89 -17.05 -9.57 1.44
C CYS A 89 -18.07 -9.70 0.30
N GLN A 90 -17.70 -10.35 -0.81
CA GLN A 90 -18.60 -10.67 -1.91
C GLN A 90 -19.72 -11.63 -1.48
N ARG A 91 -19.39 -12.69 -0.71
CA ARG A 91 -20.38 -13.64 -0.17
C ARG A 91 -21.37 -12.98 0.79
N LYS A 92 -20.90 -12.06 1.63
CA LYS A 92 -21.74 -11.31 2.58
C LYS A 92 -22.52 -10.16 1.92
N GLN A 93 -22.26 -9.86 0.64
CA GLN A 93 -22.93 -8.82 -0.15
C GLN A 93 -22.88 -7.43 0.50
N TYR A 94 -21.74 -7.06 1.11
CA TYR A 94 -21.59 -5.74 1.70
C TYR A 94 -21.65 -4.63 0.64
N CYS A 95 -22.41 -3.58 0.92
CA CYS A 95 -22.68 -2.47 -0.01
C CYS A 95 -21.44 -1.61 -0.32
N ASP A 96 -20.46 -1.56 0.58
CA ASP A 96 -19.15 -0.92 0.40
C ASP A 96 -18.07 -1.90 -0.08
N GLY A 97 -18.45 -3.13 -0.44
CA GLY A 97 -17.59 -4.16 -1.01
C GLY A 97 -16.45 -4.58 -0.08
N ALA A 98 -15.24 -4.68 -0.64
CA ALA A 98 -14.03 -5.11 0.05
C ALA A 98 -13.37 -4.03 0.93
N LYS A 99 -14.05 -2.90 1.17
CA LYS A 99 -13.56 -1.91 2.11
C LYS A 99 -13.38 -2.55 3.48
N VAL A 100 -12.17 -2.49 4.00
CA VAL A 100 -11.82 -3.07 5.30
C VAL A 100 -12.37 -2.17 6.41
N THR A 101 -13.18 -2.75 7.28
CA THR A 101 -13.60 -2.15 8.55
C THR A 101 -13.22 -3.10 9.69
N GLU A 102 -13.20 -2.61 10.92
CA GLU A 102 -12.87 -3.42 12.09
C GLU A 102 -13.86 -4.58 12.25
N GLU A 103 -15.16 -4.29 12.11
CA GLU A 103 -16.23 -5.27 12.30
C GLU A 103 -16.16 -6.39 11.26
N LYS A 104 -15.90 -6.05 10.00
CA LYS A 104 -15.71 -7.04 8.94
C LYS A 104 -14.49 -7.91 9.18
N LEU A 105 -13.40 -7.31 9.65
CA LEU A 105 -12.16 -8.04 9.93
C LEU A 105 -12.34 -9.00 11.10
N LEU A 106 -13.01 -8.57 12.18
CA LEU A 106 -13.31 -9.43 13.32
C LEU A 106 -14.20 -10.61 12.91
N LEU A 107 -15.26 -10.35 12.13
CA LEU A 107 -16.15 -11.41 11.65
C LEU A 107 -15.42 -12.39 10.73
N PHE A 108 -14.59 -11.89 9.80
CA PHE A 108 -13.76 -12.71 8.93
C PHE A 108 -12.80 -13.59 9.72
N LEU A 109 -12.14 -13.03 10.74
CA LEU A 109 -11.21 -13.79 11.57
C LEU A 109 -11.92 -14.92 12.33
N LEU A 110 -13.13 -14.66 12.84
CA LEU A 110 -13.92 -15.66 13.56
C LEU A 110 -14.43 -16.77 12.64
N GLU A 111 -15.11 -16.40 11.55
CA GLU A 111 -15.80 -17.37 10.68
C GLU A 111 -14.82 -18.14 9.78
N GLU A 112 -13.87 -17.43 9.19
CA GLU A 112 -13.03 -18.00 8.14
C GLU A 112 -11.66 -18.44 8.66
N VAL A 113 -11.06 -17.75 9.64
CA VAL A 113 -9.63 -17.94 9.99
C VAL A 113 -9.39 -18.76 11.25
N ALA A 114 -10.09 -18.49 12.35
CA ALA A 114 -9.84 -19.08 13.67
C ALA A 114 -9.99 -20.61 13.65
N GLY A 115 -10.96 -21.12 12.88
CA GLY A 115 -11.22 -22.54 12.73
C GLY A 115 -10.31 -23.27 11.74
N ARG A 116 -9.28 -22.67 11.15
CA ARG A 116 -8.47 -23.38 10.14
C ARG A 116 -7.49 -24.36 10.79
N PRO A 117 -7.33 -25.58 10.26
CA PRO A 117 -6.26 -26.46 10.69
C PRO A 117 -4.90 -25.84 10.34
N LEU A 118 -3.90 -26.06 11.19
CA LEU A 118 -2.55 -25.55 10.92
C LEU A 118 -1.97 -26.23 9.69
N LYS A 119 -1.54 -25.42 8.70
CA LYS A 119 -0.91 -25.91 7.45
C LYS A 119 0.36 -26.74 7.69
N VAL A 120 1.05 -26.52 8.81
CA VAL A 120 2.26 -27.24 9.18
C VAL A 120 2.15 -27.64 10.64
N ARG A 121 2.38 -28.92 10.95
CA ARG A 121 2.47 -29.37 12.34
C ARG A 121 3.59 -28.58 13.01
N SER A 122 3.30 -28.01 14.18
CA SER A 122 4.33 -27.38 14.99
C SER A 122 5.44 -28.38 15.27
N ARG A 123 6.71 -27.96 15.18
CA ARG A 123 7.85 -28.80 15.61
C ARG A 123 7.78 -29.20 17.10
N LYS A 124 6.89 -28.55 17.86
CA LYS A 124 6.63 -28.86 19.28
C LYS A 124 5.39 -29.74 19.50
N ALA A 125 4.61 -30.04 18.45
CA ALA A 125 3.47 -30.93 18.57
C ALA A 125 3.96 -32.39 18.63
N ALA A 126 3.37 -33.20 19.52
CA ALA A 126 3.64 -34.62 19.55
C ALA A 126 3.19 -35.27 18.23
N SER A 127 3.86 -36.34 17.81
CA SER A 127 3.55 -37.07 16.57
C SER A 127 2.13 -37.63 16.53
N ASP A 128 1.50 -37.81 17.69
CA ASP A 128 0.16 -38.39 17.85
C ASP A 128 -0.98 -37.38 17.99
N THR A 129 -0.73 -36.07 18.00
CA THR A 129 -1.83 -35.08 18.10
C THR A 129 -2.60 -34.99 16.77
N PRO A 130 -3.90 -35.32 16.72
CA PRO A 130 -4.73 -35.17 15.53
C PRO A 130 -4.75 -33.71 15.05
N GLN A 131 -4.79 -33.49 13.73
CA GLN A 131 -4.80 -32.13 13.17
C GLN A 131 -6.01 -31.30 13.63
N ASP A 132 -7.14 -31.93 13.91
CA ASP A 132 -8.37 -31.27 14.36
C ASP A 132 -8.26 -30.65 15.76
N GLU A 133 -7.35 -31.17 16.61
CA GLU A 133 -7.05 -30.63 17.94
C GLU A 133 -6.07 -29.44 17.89
N THR A 134 -5.50 -29.13 16.72
CA THR A 134 -4.59 -27.97 16.56
C THR A 134 -5.30 -26.67 16.19
N ARG A 135 -6.64 -26.65 16.21
CA ARG A 135 -7.44 -25.44 16.03
C ARG A 135 -7.24 -24.51 17.24
N LEU A 136 -7.24 -23.20 16.99
CA LEU A 136 -7.23 -22.22 18.08
C LEU A 136 -8.62 -22.30 18.75
N ALA A 137 -8.67 -22.82 19.98
CA ALA A 137 -9.89 -22.90 20.78
C ALA A 137 -10.40 -21.51 21.17
#